data_AF-A0A966HWI1-F1
#
_entry.id   AF-A0A966HWI1-F1
#
_cell.length_a   1.000
_cell.length_b   1.000
_cell.length_c   1.000
_cell.angle_alpha   90.00
_cell.angle_beta   90.00
_cell.angle_gamma   90.00
#
_symmetry.space_group_name_H-M   'P 1'
#
loop_
_entity.id
_entity.type
_entity.pdbx_description
1 polymer ?
#
loop_
_entity_poly.entity_id
_entity_poly.type
_entity_poly.pdbx_seq_one_letter_code
_entity_poly.pdbx_strand_id
1 'polypeptide(L)'
;FVENILTGETYKPNNEGSFVGTDGTELEPGWTARVGLKNLERVIGDERYRTPLVKVLIWTFVYPFLVVIITFFLGLFLALTINHPKIKPKKLYRILLIVPYAMPGVLSILTWKGMLNESYGIVNKLLPGTVPWLSDPWWAKVAVVLVQVWAGTPYMFLIATGFGISNYLLW
;
A
#
# COMPACT_ATOMS: atom_id res chain seq x y z
N PHE A 1 42.40 16.25 7.67
CA PHE A 1 42.68 15.60 8.95
C PHE A 1 42.05 16.46 10.03
N VAL A 2 41.32 15.84 10.96
CA VAL A 2 40.71 16.52 12.10
C VAL A 2 41.39 15.99 13.35
N GLU A 3 41.83 16.86 14.24
CA GLU A 3 42.50 16.46 15.49
C GLU A 3 41.61 16.81 16.67
N ASN A 4 41.42 15.85 17.58
CA ASN A 4 40.70 16.09 18.82
C ASN A 4 41.63 16.75 19.83
N ILE A 5 41.34 18.00 20.18
CA ILE A 5 42.16 18.80 21.10
C ILE A 5 42.17 18.29 22.55
N LEU A 6 41.24 17.40 22.94
CA LEU A 6 41.16 16.83 24.28
C LEU A 6 41.88 15.48 24.38
N THR A 7 41.81 14.66 23.33
CA THR A 7 42.38 13.30 23.32
C THR A 7 43.67 13.18 22.50
N GLY A 8 43.99 14.17 21.66
CA GLY A 8 45.10 14.14 20.71
C GLY A 8 44.89 13.18 19.54
N GLU A 9 43.72 12.58 19.41
CA GLU A 9 43.43 11.63 18.33
C GLU A 9 43.28 12.33 16.99
N THR A 10 43.89 11.76 15.95
CA THR A 10 43.80 12.26 14.58
C THR A 10 42.84 11.42 13.75
N TYR A 11 41.89 12.09 13.11
CA TYR A 11 40.89 11.52 12.24
C TYR A 11 41.20 11.84 10.77
N LYS A 12 41.12 10.82 9.92
CA LYS A 12 41.41 10.91 8.48
C LYS A 12 40.12 10.74 7.67
N PRO A 13 39.96 11.47 6.55
CA PRO A 13 38.78 11.27 5.71
C PRO A 13 38.83 9.88 5.05
N ASN A 14 37.73 9.14 5.09
CA ASN A 14 37.54 7.91 4.33
C ASN A 14 36.90 8.22 2.95
N ASN A 15 36.81 7.19 2.10
CA ASN A 15 36.15 7.30 0.79
C ASN A 15 34.62 7.14 0.84
N GLU A 16 34.06 7.01 2.04
CA GLU A 16 32.63 6.73 2.27
C GLU A 16 31.87 7.91 2.87
N GLY A 17 32.56 9.02 3.13
CA GLY A 17 31.94 10.25 3.60
C GLY A 17 32.08 10.52 5.09
N SER A 18 33.09 9.97 5.75
CA SER A 18 33.29 10.16 7.19
C SER A 18 34.76 10.36 7.57
N PHE A 19 35.00 11.01 8.70
CA PHE A 19 36.31 11.08 9.33
C PHE A 19 36.47 9.89 10.28
N VAL A 20 37.51 9.09 10.09
CA VAL A 20 37.76 7.85 10.85
C VAL A 20 39.03 8.01 11.68
N GLY A 21 38.92 7.71 12.98
CA GLY A 21 40.04 7.69 13.91
C GLY A 21 40.94 6.47 13.72
N THR A 22 42.07 6.41 14.43
CA THR A 22 42.95 5.22 14.44
C THR A 22 42.25 3.96 14.94
N ASP A 23 41.21 4.15 15.74
CA ASP A 23 40.47 3.10 16.44
C ASP A 23 39.26 2.62 15.61
N GLY A 24 39.09 3.14 14.39
CA GLY A 24 37.96 2.83 13.51
C GLY A 24 36.67 3.58 13.83
N THR A 25 36.71 4.49 14.81
CA THR A 25 35.58 5.34 15.18
C THR A 25 35.29 6.37 14.09
N GLU A 26 34.05 6.39 13.61
CA GLU A 26 33.57 7.36 12.62
C GLU A 26 32.98 8.59 13.31
N LEU A 27 33.37 9.78 12.88
CA LEU A 27 32.81 11.03 13.38
C LEU A 27 31.57 11.45 12.59
N GLU A 28 30.53 11.82 13.32
CA GLU A 28 29.37 12.52 12.78
C GLU A 28 29.52 14.04 13.01
N PRO A 29 29.08 14.90 12.05
CA PRO A 29 28.41 14.54 10.81
C PRO A 29 29.38 14.14 9.69
N GLY A 30 28.99 13.13 8.91
CA GLY A 30 29.63 12.80 7.64
C GLY A 30 29.23 13.74 6.49
N TRP A 31 29.78 13.50 5.30
CA TRP A 31 29.42 14.14 4.04
C TRP A 31 28.94 13.11 3.01
N THR A 32 28.23 13.56 1.97
CA THR A 32 27.82 12.66 0.89
C THR A 32 29.02 12.25 0.03
N ALA A 33 29.21 10.95 -0.16
CA ALA A 33 30.28 10.40 -0.99
C ALA A 33 29.73 9.52 -2.12
N ARG A 34 30.45 9.44 -3.24
CA ARG A 34 30.09 8.54 -4.34
C ARG A 34 30.53 7.11 -4.00
N VAL A 35 29.55 6.28 -3.65
CA VAL A 35 29.78 4.87 -3.27
C VAL A 35 29.55 3.86 -4.42
N GLY A 36 29.25 4.35 -5.63
CA GLY A 36 29.04 3.50 -6.81
C GLY A 36 27.89 2.50 -6.62
N LEU A 37 28.15 1.23 -6.92
CA LEU A 37 27.17 0.14 -6.82
C LEU A 37 27.13 -0.56 -5.45
N LYS A 38 27.95 -0.13 -4.48
CA LYS A 38 28.04 -0.76 -3.15
C LYS A 38 26.67 -0.93 -2.46
N ASN A 39 25.77 0.04 -2.65
CA ASN A 39 24.41 -0.04 -2.09
C ASN A 39 23.58 -1.17 -2.70
N LEU A 40 23.70 -1.39 -4.02
CA LEU A 40 22.98 -2.47 -4.72
C LEU A 40 23.58 -3.83 -4.35
N GLU A 41 24.91 -3.94 -4.34
CA GLU A 41 25.62 -5.15 -3.91
C GLU A 41 25.23 -5.55 -2.49
N ARG A 42 25.11 -4.59 -1.57
CA ARG A 42 24.66 -4.84 -0.19
C ARG A 42 23.24 -5.39 -0.13
N VAL A 43 22.31 -4.84 -0.91
CA VAL A 43 20.91 -5.30 -0.93
C VAL A 43 20.78 -6.71 -1.52
N ILE A 44 21.62 -7.05 -2.51
CA ILE A 44 21.57 -8.34 -3.22
C ILE A 44 22.37 -9.42 -2.49
N GLY A 45 23.54 -9.06 -1.95
CA GLY A 45 24.53 -9.99 -1.39
C GLY A 45 24.27 -10.37 0.07
N ASP A 46 23.63 -9.49 0.86
CA ASP A 46 23.36 -9.76 2.27
C ASP A 46 21.95 -10.36 2.45
N GLU A 47 21.92 -11.58 3.00
CA GLU A 47 20.71 -12.38 3.23
C GLU A 47 19.69 -11.69 4.14
N ARG A 48 20.17 -10.79 5.02
CA ARG A 48 19.33 -9.99 5.91
C ARG A 48 18.40 -9.04 5.13
N TYR A 49 18.83 -8.55 3.98
CA TYR A 49 18.02 -7.68 3.12
C TYR A 49 17.26 -8.44 2.04
N ARG A 50 17.89 -9.48 1.46
CA ARG A 50 17.30 -10.26 0.36
C ARG A 50 16.01 -10.95 0.75
N THR A 51 15.96 -11.57 1.92
CA THR A 51 14.78 -12.37 2.34
C THR A 51 13.52 -11.52 2.53
N PRO A 52 13.55 -10.40 3.29
CA PRO A 52 12.41 -9.48 3.35
C PRO A 52 12.06 -8.87 1.98
N LEU A 53 13.07 -8.51 1.18
CA LEU A 53 12.85 -7.90 -0.13
C LEU A 53 12.04 -8.81 -1.06
N VAL A 54 12.41 -10.09 -1.17
CA VAL A 54 11.67 -11.05 -2.01
C VAL A 54 10.23 -11.22 -1.53
N LYS A 55 10.01 -11.32 -0.21
CA LYS A 55 8.66 -11.43 0.37
C LYS A 55 7.80 -10.20 0.06
N VAL A 56 8.36 -9.01 0.22
CA VAL A 56 7.68 -7.74 -0.12
C VAL A 56 7.42 -7.65 -1.61
N LEU A 57 8.40 -8.00 -2.45
CA LEU A 57 8.29 -7.96 -3.90
C LEU A 57 7.15 -8.86 -4.41
N ILE A 58 7.07 -10.10 -3.92
CA ILE A 58 5.97 -11.01 -4.25
C ILE A 58 4.63 -10.37 -3.85
N TRP A 59 4.53 -9.82 -2.65
CA TRP A 59 3.30 -9.17 -2.20
C TRP A 59 2.94 -7.96 -3.07
N THR A 60 3.91 -7.15 -3.49
CA THR A 60 3.71 -5.99 -4.38
C THR A 60 3.09 -6.36 -5.72
N PHE A 61 3.25 -7.60 -6.20
CA PHE A 61 2.56 -8.09 -7.41
C PHE A 61 1.24 -8.81 -7.10
N VAL A 62 1.21 -9.63 -6.06
CA VAL A 62 0.00 -10.39 -5.67
C VAL A 62 -1.12 -9.45 -5.25
N TYR A 63 -0.82 -8.42 -4.47
CA TYR A 63 -1.79 -7.46 -3.97
C TYR A 63 -2.57 -6.74 -5.09
N PRO A 64 -1.94 -6.01 -6.04
CA PRO A 64 -2.68 -5.33 -7.10
C PRO A 64 -3.36 -6.33 -8.03
N PHE A 65 -2.76 -7.50 -8.30
CA PHE A 65 -3.39 -8.54 -9.12
C PHE A 65 -4.74 -9.00 -8.53
N LEU A 66 -4.77 -9.30 -7.22
CA LEU A 66 -6.00 -9.68 -6.52
C LEU A 66 -7.03 -8.54 -6.53
N VAL A 67 -6.61 -7.31 -6.21
CA VAL A 67 -7.51 -6.15 -6.18
C VAL A 67 -8.11 -5.90 -7.55
N VAL A 68 -7.31 -5.91 -8.63
CA VAL A 68 -7.79 -5.67 -9.99
C VAL A 68 -8.78 -6.74 -10.42
N ILE A 69 -8.48 -8.02 -10.20
CA ILE A 69 -9.39 -9.12 -10.56
C ILE A 69 -10.72 -8.99 -9.82
N ILE A 70 -10.68 -8.82 -8.50
CA ILE A 70 -11.90 -8.78 -7.68
C ILE A 70 -12.75 -7.55 -8.05
N THR A 71 -12.13 -6.37 -8.14
CA THR A 71 -12.85 -5.13 -8.49
C THR A 71 -13.40 -5.15 -9.91
N PHE A 72 -12.70 -5.76 -10.87
CA PHE A 72 -13.18 -5.92 -12.23
C PHE A 72 -14.45 -6.78 -12.27
N PHE A 73 -14.43 -7.98 -11.68
CA PHE A 73 -15.59 -8.86 -11.69
C PHE A 73 -16.77 -8.28 -10.90
N LEU A 74 -16.53 -7.68 -9.73
CA LEU A 74 -17.58 -7.03 -8.95
C LEU A 74 -18.15 -5.80 -9.68
N GLY A 75 -17.30 -4.96 -10.25
CA GLY A 75 -17.70 -3.78 -11.02
C GLY A 75 -18.53 -4.15 -12.25
N LEU A 76 -18.10 -5.18 -12.99
CA LEU A 76 -18.83 -5.72 -14.14
C LEU A 76 -20.18 -6.30 -13.71
N PHE A 77 -20.21 -7.13 -12.66
CA PHE A 77 -21.45 -7.71 -12.13
C PHE A 77 -22.46 -6.62 -11.72
N LEU A 78 -22.01 -5.60 -11.00
CA LEU A 78 -22.85 -4.46 -10.61
C LEU A 78 -23.32 -3.65 -11.82
N ALA A 79 -22.45 -3.45 -12.82
CA ALA A 79 -22.80 -2.74 -14.06
C ALA A 79 -23.91 -3.47 -14.81
N LEU A 80 -23.77 -4.78 -15.03
CA LEU A 80 -24.80 -5.58 -15.69
C LEU A 80 -26.12 -5.59 -14.93
N THR A 81 -26.04 -5.75 -13.60
CA THR A 81 -27.23 -5.82 -12.73
C THR A 81 -28.00 -4.50 -12.71
N ILE A 82 -27.32 -3.37 -12.41
CA ILE A 82 -27.97 -2.06 -12.24
C ILE A 82 -28.46 -1.49 -13.57
N ASN A 83 -27.77 -1.81 -14.67
CA ASN A 83 -28.20 -1.35 -15.99
C ASN A 83 -29.37 -2.16 -16.55
N HIS A 84 -29.73 -3.29 -15.94
CA HIS A 84 -30.85 -4.12 -16.38
C HIS A 84 -32.19 -3.35 -16.45
N PRO A 85 -33.01 -3.51 -17.52
CA PRO A 85 -34.25 -2.74 -17.73
C PRO A 85 -35.26 -2.80 -16.57
N LYS A 86 -35.29 -3.92 -15.84
CA LYS A 86 -36.24 -4.15 -14.73
C LYS A 86 -35.87 -3.44 -13.42
N ILE A 87 -34.64 -2.93 -13.27
CA ILE A 87 -34.23 -2.24 -12.03
C ILE A 87 -34.66 -0.77 -12.09
N LYS A 88 -35.48 -0.34 -11.12
CA LYS A 88 -35.88 1.05 -10.88
C LYS A 88 -35.79 1.32 -9.37
N PRO A 89 -35.24 2.46 -8.89
CA PRO A 89 -34.63 3.59 -9.60
C PRO A 89 -33.09 3.46 -9.79
N LYS A 90 -32.62 3.33 -11.04
CA LYS A 90 -31.18 3.15 -11.37
C LYS A 90 -30.27 4.29 -10.88
N LYS A 91 -30.77 5.53 -10.90
CA LYS A 91 -29.99 6.73 -10.54
C LYS A 91 -29.56 6.70 -9.07
N LEU A 92 -30.43 6.23 -8.17
CA LEU A 92 -30.12 6.14 -6.74
C LEU A 92 -28.99 5.13 -6.48
N TYR A 93 -29.09 3.93 -7.05
CA TYR A 93 -28.05 2.90 -6.90
C TYR A 93 -26.69 3.36 -7.42
N ARG A 94 -26.66 4.06 -8.55
CA ARG A 94 -25.41 4.63 -9.10
C ARG A 94 -24.77 5.64 -8.17
N ILE A 95 -25.56 6.56 -7.61
CA ILE A 95 -25.05 7.58 -6.67
C ILE A 95 -24.46 6.90 -5.44
N LEU A 96 -25.20 5.96 -4.82
CA LEU A 96 -24.73 5.24 -3.63
C LEU A 96 -23.43 4.48 -3.88
N LEU A 97 -23.30 3.84 -5.04
CA LEU A 97 -22.09 3.10 -5.39
C LEU A 97 -20.88 3.98 -5.64
N ILE A 98 -21.04 5.24 -6.05
CA ILE A 98 -19.91 6.14 -6.35
C ILE A 98 -19.37 6.79 -5.07
N VAL A 99 -20.15 6.82 -3.98
CA VAL A 99 -19.76 7.46 -2.70
C VAL A 99 -18.36 7.04 -2.21
N PRO A 100 -18.00 5.75 -2.13
CA PRO A 100 -16.68 5.33 -1.64
C PRO A 100 -15.52 5.95 -2.44
N TYR A 101 -15.70 6.10 -3.75
CA TYR A 101 -14.69 6.66 -4.64
C TYR A 101 -14.61 8.19 -4.58
N ALA A 102 -15.72 8.84 -4.24
CA ALA A 102 -15.78 10.30 -4.06
C ALA A 102 -15.14 10.78 -2.75
N MET A 103 -14.94 9.88 -1.77
CA MET A 103 -14.34 10.23 -0.47
C MET A 103 -12.82 10.47 -0.59
N PRO A 104 -12.25 11.46 0.12
CA PRO A 104 -10.81 11.63 0.20
C PRO A 104 -10.11 10.38 0.77
N GLY A 105 -9.07 9.89 0.09
CA GLY A 105 -8.44 8.60 0.41
C GLY A 105 -7.95 8.48 1.86
N VAL A 106 -7.33 9.53 2.40
CA VAL A 106 -6.83 9.54 3.79
C VAL A 106 -7.96 9.35 4.80
N LEU A 107 -9.09 10.05 4.61
CA LEU A 107 -10.24 9.96 5.51
C LEU A 107 -10.85 8.55 5.47
N SER A 108 -10.97 7.98 4.27
CA SER A 108 -11.45 6.61 4.08
C SER A 108 -10.57 5.60 4.83
N ILE A 109 -9.24 5.71 4.69
CA ILE A 109 -8.29 4.80 5.36
C ILE A 109 -8.37 4.94 6.89
N LEU A 110 -8.44 6.15 7.43
CA LEU A 110 -8.56 6.37 8.87
C LEU A 110 -9.87 5.81 9.42
N THR A 111 -10.96 5.96 8.67
CA THR A 111 -12.27 5.41 9.03
C THR A 111 -12.21 3.89 9.09
N TRP A 112 -11.68 3.25 8.04
CA TRP A 112 -11.49 1.80 8.01
C TRP A 112 -10.54 1.30 9.10
N LYS A 113 -9.45 2.02 9.39
CA LYS A 113 -8.54 1.70 10.50
C LYS A 113 -9.27 1.67 11.84
N GLY A 114 -10.16 2.64 12.09
CA GLY A 114 -10.99 2.66 13.31
C GLY A 114 -12.03 1.53 13.32
N MET A 115 -12.70 1.27 12.20
CA MET A 115 -13.71 0.22 12.09
C MET A 115 -13.13 -1.20 12.25
N LEU A 116 -11.89 -1.41 11.80
CA LEU A 116 -11.15 -2.66 11.88
C LEU A 116 -10.38 -2.82 13.20
N ASN A 117 -10.50 -1.88 14.14
CA ASN A 117 -9.84 -2.02 15.44
C ASN A 117 -10.36 -3.26 16.19
N GLU A 118 -9.44 -4.00 16.80
CA GLU A 118 -9.73 -5.29 17.42
C GLU A 118 -10.62 -5.18 18.66
N SER A 119 -10.43 -4.13 19.46
CA SER A 119 -11.09 -3.97 20.77
C SER A 119 -12.40 -3.20 20.69
N TYR A 120 -12.49 -2.17 19.85
CA TYR A 120 -13.67 -1.29 19.79
C TYR A 120 -14.29 -1.14 18.40
N GLY A 121 -13.66 -1.69 17.36
CA GLY A 121 -14.08 -1.56 15.97
C GLY A 121 -15.43 -2.22 15.71
N ILE A 122 -16.25 -1.58 14.88
CA ILE A 122 -17.59 -2.08 14.54
C ILE A 122 -17.53 -3.41 13.78
N VAL A 123 -16.48 -3.67 12.98
CA VAL A 123 -16.38 -4.89 12.18
C VAL A 123 -16.33 -6.12 13.08
N ASN A 124 -15.50 -6.12 14.13
CA ASN A 124 -15.46 -7.24 15.08
C ASN A 124 -16.71 -7.34 15.94
N LYS A 125 -17.40 -6.24 16.24
CA LYS A 125 -18.68 -6.28 16.96
C LYS A 125 -19.79 -6.99 16.17
N LEU A 126 -19.70 -6.99 14.84
CA LEU A 126 -20.65 -7.66 13.95
C LEU A 126 -20.28 -9.13 13.66
N LEU A 127 -19.07 -9.56 14.05
CA LEU A 127 -18.59 -10.91 13.82
C LEU A 127 -18.74 -11.76 15.09
N PRO A 128 -18.90 -13.08 14.96
CA PRO A 128 -19.04 -13.98 16.12
C PRO A 128 -17.75 -14.13 16.96
N GLY A 129 -16.66 -13.44 16.61
CA GLY A 129 -15.39 -13.48 17.33
C GLY A 129 -14.46 -12.32 16.95
N THR A 130 -13.35 -12.21 17.65
CA THR A 130 -12.35 -11.16 17.44
C THR A 130 -11.36 -11.57 16.37
N VAL A 131 -11.41 -10.90 15.21
CA VAL A 131 -10.44 -11.08 14.14
C VAL A 131 -9.31 -10.04 14.31
N PRO A 132 -8.03 -10.46 14.29
CA PRO A 132 -6.89 -9.57 14.45
C PRO A 132 -6.53 -8.82 13.16
N TRP A 133 -7.46 -7.99 12.67
CA TRP A 133 -7.40 -7.35 11.35
C TRP A 133 -6.11 -6.61 11.04
N LEU A 134 -5.46 -6.02 12.06
CA LEU A 134 -4.28 -5.17 11.87
C LEU A 134 -3.04 -5.71 12.59
N SER A 135 -3.20 -6.55 13.61
CA SER A 135 -2.07 -7.10 14.38
C SER A 135 -1.49 -8.39 13.77
N ASP A 136 -2.31 -9.17 13.06
CA ASP A 136 -1.86 -10.39 12.39
C ASP A 136 -1.49 -10.13 10.92
N PRO A 137 -0.31 -10.57 10.43
CA PRO A 137 0.12 -10.32 9.05
C PRO A 137 -0.79 -10.89 7.96
N TRP A 138 -1.48 -12.00 8.21
CA TRP A 138 -2.40 -12.58 7.24
C TRP A 138 -3.68 -11.75 7.17
N TRP A 139 -4.28 -11.43 8.30
CA TRP A 139 -5.49 -10.60 8.35
C TRP A 139 -5.26 -9.16 7.92
N ALA A 140 -4.07 -8.59 8.17
CA ALA A 140 -3.68 -7.28 7.66
C ALA A 140 -3.69 -7.23 6.12
N LYS A 141 -3.20 -8.28 5.45
CA LYS A 141 -3.26 -8.39 3.99
C LYS A 141 -4.70 -8.48 3.49
N VAL A 142 -5.54 -9.28 4.16
CA VAL A 142 -6.97 -9.39 3.84
C VAL A 142 -7.67 -8.04 4.01
N ALA A 143 -7.43 -7.34 5.11
CA ALA A 143 -7.99 -6.03 5.38
C ALA A 143 -7.64 -5.00 4.29
N VAL A 144 -6.36 -4.91 3.91
CA VAL A 144 -5.93 -3.97 2.87
C VAL A 144 -6.56 -4.29 1.51
N VAL A 145 -6.67 -5.58 1.15
CA VAL A 145 -7.38 -6.00 -0.08
C VAL A 145 -8.86 -5.63 0.00
N LEU A 146 -9.55 -5.92 1.11
CA LEU A 146 -10.98 -5.63 1.29
C LEU A 146 -11.28 -4.13 1.17
N VAL A 147 -10.51 -3.28 1.85
CA VAL A 147 -10.69 -1.82 1.81
C VAL A 147 -10.48 -1.30 0.39
N GLN A 148 -9.51 -1.87 -0.33
CA GLN A 148 -9.17 -1.45 -1.69
C GLN A 148 -10.15 -1.98 -2.73
N VAL A 149 -10.73 -3.15 -2.50
CA VAL A 149 -11.86 -3.64 -3.27
C VAL A 149 -13.07 -2.72 -3.08
N TRP A 150 -13.39 -2.34 -1.84
CA TRP A 150 -14.48 -1.41 -1.54
C TRP A 150 -14.29 -0.04 -2.22
N ALA A 151 -13.08 0.53 -2.16
CA ALA A 151 -12.77 1.82 -2.77
C ALA A 151 -12.63 1.75 -4.31
N GLY A 152 -12.17 0.62 -4.85
CA GLY A 152 -11.90 0.44 -6.29
C GLY A 152 -13.07 -0.08 -7.11
N THR A 153 -14.04 -0.77 -6.48
CA THR A 153 -15.23 -1.30 -7.17
C THR A 153 -16.03 -0.21 -7.92
N PRO A 154 -16.25 1.00 -7.36
CA PRO A 154 -16.98 2.06 -8.07
C PRO A 154 -16.30 2.50 -9.36
N TYR A 155 -14.96 2.55 -9.37
CA TYR A 155 -14.18 2.88 -10.56
C TYR A 155 -14.37 1.84 -11.68
N MET A 156 -14.24 0.54 -11.35
CA MET A 156 -14.47 -0.53 -12.32
C MET A 156 -15.92 -0.59 -12.79
N PHE A 157 -16.89 -0.32 -11.91
CA PHE A 157 -18.30 -0.18 -12.27
C PHE A 157 -18.54 0.94 -13.30
N LEU A 158 -17.90 2.10 -13.13
CA LEU A 158 -18.00 3.22 -14.06
C LEU A 158 -17.41 2.87 -15.43
N ILE A 159 -16.24 2.22 -15.46
CA ILE A 159 -15.62 1.73 -16.70
C ILE A 159 -16.54 0.75 -17.43
N ALA A 160 -17.01 -0.28 -16.72
CA ALA A 160 -17.88 -1.31 -17.30
C ALA A 160 -19.20 -0.71 -17.81
N THR A 161 -19.76 0.26 -17.09
CA THR A 161 -20.97 0.98 -17.51
C THR A 161 -20.71 1.87 -18.73
N GLY A 162 -19.58 2.58 -18.78
CA GLY A 162 -19.21 3.44 -19.92
C GLY A 162 -19.02 2.65 -21.21
N PHE A 163 -18.31 1.51 -21.14
CA PHE A 163 -18.15 0.59 -22.27
C PHE A 163 -19.50 0.03 -22.74
N GLY A 164 -20.38 -0.35 -21.81
CA GLY A 164 -21.72 -0.83 -22.13
C GLY A 164 -22.59 0.21 -22.83
N ILE A 165 -22.59 1.47 -22.38
CA ILE A 165 -23.43 2.55 -22.94
C ILE A 165 -22.98 2.97 -24.36
N SER A 166 -21.68 2.95 -24.65
CA SER A 166 -21.17 3.27 -25.99
C SER A 166 -21.75 2.38 -27.09
N ASN A 167 -22.05 1.11 -26.79
CA ASN A 167 -22.58 0.18 -27.78
C ASN A 167 -24.10 0.33 -28.04
N TYR A 168 -24.85 0.98 -27.15
CA TYR A 168 -26.29 1.23 -27.34
C TYR A 168 -26.59 2.58 -28.03
N LEU A 169 -25.60 3.46 -28.19
CA LEU A 169 -25.76 4.79 -28.82
C LEU A 169 -25.18 4.86 -30.25
N LEU A 170 -24.48 3.80 -30.70
CA LEU A 170 -23.87 3.73 -32.04
C LEU A 170 -24.64 2.84 -33.04
N TRP A 171 -25.84 2.38 -32.67
CA TRP A 171 -26.80 1.71 -33.56
C TRP A 171 -28.22 2.16 -33.24
#